data_AF-A0A521X2A0-F1
#
_entry.id   AF-A0A521X2A0-F1
#
_cell.length_a   1.000
_cell.length_b   1.000
_cell.length_c   1.000
_cell.angle_alpha   90.00
_cell.angle_beta   90.00
_cell.angle_gamma   90.00
#
_symmetry.space_group_name_H-M   'P 1'
#
loop_
_entity.id
_entity.type
_entity.pdbx_description
1 polymer ?
#
loop_
_entity_poly.entity_id
_entity_poly.type
_entity_poly.pdbx_seq_one_letter_code
_entity_poly.pdbx_strand_id
1 'polypeptide(L)'
;MHVVRGLAVIGVAMAAAVVAAPQLASAHARYKSSAPGKSEVVQQAPAQVEITFTEEIQKIAGSYSMTVTDSKDAIASTGPAVINEQDRSKMSVALPDTLPPGRYVVHYSNVSDADGDPFDGAFAFYVATQPTAADQAADAALAAAEAPEATDTAAPGGATSTKAPSTSAASPAVAATPASGSGDGGSNTGLFVGIAVAVVVVVVLAGGGYLYLQGRRR
;
A
#
# COMPACT_ATOMS: atom_id res chain seq x y z
N MET A 1 27.58 -3.11 42.68
CA MET A 1 26.58 -3.96 41.99
C MET A 1 25.40 -3.18 41.38
N HIS A 2 25.06 -1.98 41.86
CA HIS A 2 23.96 -1.17 41.29
C HIS A 2 24.28 -0.54 39.92
N VAL A 3 25.55 -0.21 39.66
CA VAL A 3 25.99 0.41 38.39
C VAL A 3 25.92 -0.58 37.21
N VAL A 4 26.22 -1.86 37.44
CA VAL A 4 26.14 -2.94 36.44
C VAL A 4 24.68 -3.30 36.12
N ARG A 5 23.78 -3.18 37.11
CA ARG A 5 22.32 -3.34 36.93
C ARG A 5 21.72 -2.20 36.09
N GLY A 6 22.20 -0.96 36.24
CA GLY A 6 21.75 0.17 35.42
C GLY A 6 22.14 0.05 33.94
N LEU A 7 23.35 -0.44 33.65
CA LEU A 7 23.82 -0.63 32.27
C LEU A 7 23.06 -1.73 31.53
N ALA A 8 22.68 -2.80 32.22
CA ALA A 8 21.88 -3.90 31.65
C ALA A 8 20.46 -3.46 31.27
N VAL A 9 19.84 -2.57 32.06
CA VAL A 9 18.48 -2.05 31.79
C VAL A 9 18.47 -1.13 30.57
N ILE A 10 19.51 -0.32 30.36
CA ILE A 10 19.63 0.58 29.20
C ILE A 10 19.87 -0.20 27.90
N GLY A 11 20.68 -1.27 27.95
CA GLY A 11 20.92 -2.15 26.80
C GLY A 11 19.66 -2.88 26.32
N VAL A 12 18.82 -3.34 27.25
CA VAL A 12 17.53 -3.98 26.94
C VAL A 12 16.52 -2.96 26.37
N ALA A 13 16.49 -1.74 26.89
CA ALA A 13 15.61 -0.68 26.37
C ALA A 13 15.96 -0.25 24.93
N MET A 14 17.25 -0.17 24.59
CA MET A 14 17.72 0.09 23.22
C MET A 14 17.44 -1.09 22.28
N ALA A 15 17.62 -2.34 22.72
CA ALA A 15 17.29 -3.52 21.91
C ALA A 15 15.78 -3.65 21.64
N ALA A 16 14.93 -3.25 22.59
CA ALA A 16 13.47 -3.22 22.41
C ALA A 16 13.03 -2.15 21.38
N ALA A 17 13.76 -1.03 21.26
CA ALA A 17 13.43 0.02 20.29
C ALA A 17 13.72 -0.37 18.83
N VAL A 18 14.67 -1.29 18.58
CA VAL A 18 15.00 -1.75 17.20
C VAL A 18 13.99 -2.77 16.67
N VAL A 19 13.25 -3.47 17.55
CA VAL A 19 12.21 -4.43 17.14
C VAL A 19 10.86 -3.74 16.82
N ALA A 20 10.70 -2.48 17.21
CA ALA A 20 9.50 -1.68 16.94
C ALA A 20 9.63 -0.82 15.66
N ALA A 21 10.31 -1.32 14.63
CA ALA A 21 10.17 -0.72 13.31
C ALA A 21 8.70 -0.90 12.87
N PRO A 22 7.95 0.16 12.57
CA PRO A 22 6.60 0.01 12.05
C PRO A 22 6.72 -0.77 10.75
N GLN A 23 6.22 -2.01 10.76
CA GLN A 23 5.94 -2.69 9.50
C GLN A 23 4.91 -1.80 8.81
N LEU A 24 5.27 -1.23 7.67
CA LEU A 24 4.28 -0.60 6.80
C LEU A 24 3.30 -1.70 6.41
N ALA A 25 2.20 -1.81 7.16
CA ALA A 25 1.08 -2.64 6.76
C ALA A 25 0.55 -2.02 5.46
N SER A 26 0.57 -2.80 4.37
CA SER A 26 -0.03 -2.38 3.12
C SER A 26 -1.51 -2.15 3.36
N ALA A 27 -1.94 -0.87 3.41
CA ALA A 27 -3.32 -0.48 3.62
C ALA A 27 -4.20 -0.67 2.36
N HIS A 28 -3.60 -1.08 1.24
CA HIS A 28 -4.31 -1.38 0.01
C HIS A 28 -5.08 -2.70 0.13
N ALA A 29 -6.28 -2.77 -0.45
CA ALA A 29 -7.08 -3.99 -0.55
C ALA A 29 -6.57 -4.89 -1.70
N ARG A 30 -5.38 -5.46 -1.53
CA ARG A 30 -4.73 -6.32 -2.53
C ARG A 30 -5.32 -7.72 -2.55
N TYR A 31 -5.23 -8.40 -3.68
CA TYR A 31 -5.61 -9.80 -3.79
C TYR A 31 -4.82 -10.65 -2.78
N LYS A 32 -5.53 -11.48 -2.01
CA LYS A 32 -4.93 -12.44 -1.07
C LYS A 32 -5.13 -13.88 -1.54
N SER A 33 -6.37 -14.23 -1.90
CA SER A 33 -6.74 -15.56 -2.38
C SER A 33 -8.09 -15.51 -3.10
N SER A 34 -8.41 -16.55 -3.87
CA SER A 34 -9.73 -16.70 -4.49
C SER A 34 -10.16 -18.15 -4.59
N ALA A 35 -11.45 -18.35 -4.80
CA ALA A 35 -12.05 -19.61 -5.20
C ALA A 35 -12.95 -19.36 -6.43
N PRO A 36 -12.65 -19.95 -7.60
CA PRO A 36 -11.43 -20.70 -7.94
C PRO A 36 -10.14 -19.86 -7.81
N GLY A 37 -9.01 -20.52 -7.56
CA GLY A 37 -7.69 -19.92 -7.44
C GLY A 37 -7.06 -19.55 -8.79
N LYS A 38 -5.99 -18.75 -8.74
CA LYS A 38 -5.18 -18.38 -9.92
C LYS A 38 -4.67 -19.64 -10.64
N SER A 39 -4.98 -19.74 -11.92
CA SER A 39 -4.71 -20.87 -12.82
C SER A 39 -5.22 -22.23 -12.33
N GLU A 40 -6.20 -22.24 -11.42
CA GLU A 40 -6.82 -23.48 -10.95
C GLU A 40 -7.67 -24.13 -12.05
N VAL A 41 -7.65 -25.46 -12.12
CA VAL A 41 -8.52 -26.24 -12.98
C VAL A 41 -9.62 -26.88 -12.15
N VAL A 42 -10.86 -26.43 -12.38
CA VAL A 42 -12.06 -26.99 -11.76
C VAL A 42 -12.76 -27.93 -12.73
N GLN A 43 -13.32 -29.03 -12.22
CA GLN A 43 -13.96 -30.05 -13.06
C GLN A 43 -15.37 -29.66 -13.52
N GLN A 44 -16.01 -28.72 -12.81
CA GLN A 44 -17.37 -28.27 -13.06
C GLN A 44 -17.45 -26.75 -12.93
N ALA A 45 -18.50 -26.14 -13.49
CA ALA A 45 -18.77 -24.73 -13.33
C ALA A 45 -18.95 -24.39 -11.83
N PRO A 46 -18.14 -23.48 -11.26
CA PRO A 46 -18.38 -23.00 -9.91
C PRO A 46 -19.60 -22.06 -9.92
N ALA A 47 -20.36 -22.03 -8.82
CA ALA A 47 -21.52 -21.15 -8.71
C ALA A 47 -21.16 -19.65 -8.68
N GLN A 48 -19.95 -19.33 -8.23
CA GLN A 48 -19.42 -17.98 -8.16
C GLN A 48 -17.89 -17.99 -8.21
N VAL A 49 -17.31 -16.84 -8.50
CA VAL A 49 -15.93 -16.52 -8.11
C VAL A 49 -15.99 -15.68 -6.85
N GLU A 50 -15.20 -16.02 -5.83
CA GLU A 50 -14.99 -15.21 -4.63
C GLU A 50 -13.52 -14.87 -4.48
N ILE A 51 -13.20 -13.59 -4.27
CA ILE A 51 -11.87 -13.08 -3.96
C ILE A 51 -11.87 -12.61 -2.52
N THR A 52 -10.85 -13.01 -1.76
CA THR A 52 -10.48 -12.42 -0.46
C THR A 52 -9.31 -11.46 -0.68
N PHE A 53 -9.43 -10.27 -0.10
CA PHE A 53 -8.43 -9.21 -0.14
C PHE A 53 -7.69 -9.11 1.19
N THR A 54 -6.61 -8.33 1.22
CA THR A 54 -5.83 -8.06 2.44
C THR A 54 -6.53 -7.11 3.38
N GLU A 55 -7.31 -6.17 2.84
CA GLU A 55 -8.03 -5.13 3.57
C GLU A 55 -9.50 -5.10 3.15
N GLU A 56 -10.33 -4.41 3.95
CA GLU A 56 -11.74 -4.22 3.65
C GLU A 56 -11.97 -3.29 2.46
N ILE A 57 -13.01 -3.56 1.67
CA ILE A 57 -13.42 -2.73 0.52
C ILE A 57 -14.41 -1.65 0.98
N GLN A 58 -14.32 -0.46 0.40
CA GLN A 58 -15.31 0.60 0.59
C GLN A 58 -16.72 0.16 0.19
N LYS A 59 -17.72 0.45 1.03
CA LYS A 59 -19.14 0.23 0.72
C LYS A 59 -19.74 1.42 -0.04
N ILE A 60 -19.05 1.87 -1.09
CA ILE A 60 -19.50 2.99 -1.95
C ILE A 60 -19.87 2.42 -3.32
N ALA A 61 -21.03 2.81 -3.86
CA ALA A 61 -21.44 2.36 -5.18
C ALA A 61 -20.41 2.78 -6.24
N GLY A 62 -19.93 1.81 -7.01
CA GLY A 62 -18.93 2.04 -8.06
C GLY A 62 -17.47 2.05 -7.60
N SER A 63 -17.18 1.86 -6.30
CA SER A 63 -15.82 1.71 -5.80
C SER A 63 -15.28 0.27 -5.93
N TYR A 64 -16.08 -0.65 -6.45
CA TYR A 64 -15.67 -2.03 -6.70
C TYR A 64 -16.41 -2.64 -7.88
N SER A 65 -15.75 -3.56 -8.58
CA SER A 65 -16.32 -4.34 -9.67
C SER A 65 -15.60 -5.67 -9.84
N MET A 66 -16.30 -6.65 -10.39
CA MET A 66 -15.72 -7.91 -10.82
C MET A 66 -16.54 -8.48 -11.97
N THR A 67 -15.85 -8.92 -13.02
CA THR A 67 -16.43 -9.50 -14.22
C THR A 67 -15.61 -10.71 -14.63
N VAL A 68 -16.28 -11.77 -15.06
CA VAL A 68 -15.62 -12.93 -15.66
C VAL A 68 -15.85 -12.94 -17.16
N THR A 69 -14.80 -13.14 -17.94
CA THR A 69 -14.85 -13.28 -19.40
C THR A 69 -14.34 -14.64 -19.85
N ASP A 70 -14.80 -15.12 -21.00
CA ASP A 70 -14.28 -16.32 -21.65
C ASP A 70 -13.09 -16.01 -22.58
N SER A 71 -12.54 -17.03 -23.23
CA SER A 71 -11.45 -16.91 -24.22
C SER A 71 -11.73 -16.02 -25.44
N LYS A 72 -12.98 -15.58 -25.64
CA LYS A 72 -13.41 -14.67 -26.72
C LYS A 72 -13.77 -13.28 -26.19
N ASP A 73 -13.38 -12.99 -24.95
CA ASP A 73 -13.71 -11.77 -24.22
C ASP A 73 -15.23 -11.55 -24.01
N ALA A 74 -16.03 -12.62 -24.11
CA ALA A 74 -17.46 -12.55 -23.83
C ALA A 74 -17.71 -12.66 -22.32
N ILE A 75 -18.62 -11.85 -21.79
CA ILE A 75 -19.00 -11.88 -20.36
C ILE A 75 -19.62 -13.24 -20.03
N ALA A 76 -19.04 -13.91 -19.05
CA ALA A 76 -19.47 -15.20 -18.52
C ALA A 76 -20.09 -15.10 -17.11
N SER A 77 -19.92 -13.97 -16.40
CA SER A 77 -20.55 -13.73 -15.10
C SER A 77 -22.01 -13.28 -15.18
N THR A 78 -22.78 -13.54 -14.13
CA THR A 78 -24.19 -13.18 -14.01
C THR A 78 -24.38 -12.08 -12.97
N GLY A 79 -24.70 -10.86 -13.44
CA GLY A 79 -24.98 -9.73 -12.56
C GLY A 79 -23.73 -9.01 -12.02
N PRO A 80 -23.92 -8.06 -11.09
CA PRO A 80 -22.84 -7.25 -10.53
C PRO A 80 -22.06 -8.00 -9.44
N ALA A 81 -20.86 -7.50 -9.15
CA ALA A 81 -20.11 -7.93 -7.97
C ALA A 81 -20.82 -7.56 -6.67
N VAL A 82 -20.62 -8.38 -5.64
CA VAL A 82 -21.21 -8.22 -4.31
C VAL A 82 -20.10 -8.34 -3.27
N ILE A 83 -20.08 -7.44 -2.28
CA ILE A 83 -19.21 -7.58 -1.11
C ILE A 83 -19.94 -8.29 0.01
N ASN A 84 -19.25 -9.12 0.78
CA ASN A 84 -19.84 -9.79 1.94
C ASN A 84 -20.04 -8.77 3.07
N GLU A 85 -21.26 -8.67 3.61
CA GLU A 85 -21.59 -7.68 4.64
C GLU A 85 -20.99 -7.99 6.03
N GLN A 86 -20.65 -9.25 6.28
CA GLN A 86 -20.01 -9.70 7.52
C GLN A 86 -18.49 -9.65 7.43
N ASP A 87 -17.94 -9.65 6.22
CA ASP A 87 -16.51 -9.63 5.93
C ASP A 87 -16.25 -8.87 4.63
N ARG A 88 -16.04 -7.55 4.73
CA ARG A 88 -15.87 -6.67 3.56
C ARG A 88 -14.54 -6.86 2.85
N SER A 89 -13.66 -7.73 3.36
CA SER A 89 -12.48 -8.18 2.62
C SER A 89 -12.84 -9.20 1.53
N LYS A 90 -14.10 -9.62 1.41
CA LYS A 90 -14.56 -10.58 0.41
C LYS A 90 -15.49 -9.96 -0.61
N MET A 91 -15.19 -10.20 -1.89
CA MET A 91 -16.03 -9.82 -3.03
C MET A 91 -16.31 -11.05 -3.89
N SER A 92 -17.56 -11.23 -4.31
CA SER A 92 -17.96 -12.32 -5.19
C SER A 92 -18.74 -11.84 -6.42
N VAL A 93 -18.75 -12.65 -7.47
CA VAL A 93 -19.62 -12.48 -8.64
C VAL A 93 -20.19 -13.84 -9.02
N ALA A 94 -21.50 -13.88 -9.29
CA ALA A 94 -22.16 -15.11 -9.65
C ALA A 94 -21.78 -15.56 -11.07
N LEU A 95 -21.85 -16.87 -11.28
CA LEU A 95 -21.66 -17.54 -12.55
C LEU A 95 -22.94 -18.33 -12.91
N PRO A 96 -23.18 -18.62 -14.19
CA PRO A 96 -24.26 -19.52 -14.57
C PRO A 96 -23.97 -20.95 -14.09
N ASP A 97 -25.03 -21.75 -13.92
CA ASP A 97 -24.93 -23.16 -13.49
C ASP A 97 -24.10 -24.04 -14.45
N THR A 98 -23.90 -23.56 -15.67
CA THR A 98 -23.10 -24.25 -16.68
C THR A 98 -22.14 -23.28 -17.35
N LEU A 99 -20.89 -23.70 -17.45
CA LEU A 99 -19.82 -23.03 -18.17
C LEU A 99 -19.20 -24.03 -19.15
N PRO A 100 -19.07 -23.68 -20.45
CA PRO A 100 -18.33 -24.50 -21.39
C PRO A 100 -16.90 -24.80 -20.90
N PRO A 101 -16.30 -25.95 -21.25
CA PRO A 101 -14.89 -26.17 -20.98
C PRO A 101 -14.03 -25.07 -21.60
N GLY A 102 -13.13 -24.47 -20.83
CA GLY A 102 -12.38 -23.31 -21.29
C GLY A 102 -11.59 -22.58 -20.21
N ARG A 103 -10.82 -21.60 -20.66
CA ARG A 103 -10.14 -20.60 -19.84
C ARG A 103 -11.09 -19.43 -19.59
N TYR A 104 -11.12 -18.95 -18.36
CA TYR A 104 -11.93 -17.83 -17.90
C TYR A 104 -11.05 -16.81 -17.20
N VAL A 105 -11.20 -15.53 -17.53
CA VAL A 105 -10.44 -14.44 -16.93
C VAL A 105 -11.34 -13.63 -16.02
N VAL A 106 -10.92 -13.52 -14.77
CA VAL A 106 -11.56 -12.70 -13.74
C VAL A 106 -10.85 -11.35 -13.75
N HIS A 107 -11.60 -10.29 -14.07
CA HIS A 107 -11.17 -8.91 -13.93
C HIS A 107 -11.82 -8.33 -12.69
N TYR A 108 -11.05 -7.66 -11.83
CA TYR A 108 -11.57 -7.04 -10.63
C TYR A 108 -10.95 -5.66 -10.38
N SER A 109 -11.71 -4.82 -9.72
CA SER A 109 -11.31 -3.49 -9.25
C SER A 109 -11.92 -3.26 -7.87
N ASN A 110 -11.19 -2.61 -6.98
CA ASN A 110 -11.69 -2.19 -5.67
C ASN A 110 -11.05 -0.88 -5.23
N VAL A 111 -11.58 -0.32 -4.14
CA VAL A 111 -10.97 0.77 -3.39
C VAL A 111 -10.95 0.35 -1.93
N SER A 112 -9.78 0.45 -1.29
CA SER A 112 -9.61 0.10 0.12
C SER A 112 -10.39 1.05 1.03
N ASP A 113 -10.98 0.51 2.09
CA ASP A 113 -11.61 1.30 3.14
C ASP A 113 -10.59 2.00 4.04
N ALA A 114 -9.37 1.45 4.14
CA ALA A 114 -8.34 1.92 5.06
C ALA A 114 -7.58 3.15 4.54
N ASP A 115 -7.14 3.14 3.28
CA ASP A 115 -6.37 4.24 2.67
C ASP A 115 -7.09 4.94 1.51
N GLY A 116 -8.17 4.36 0.97
CA GLY A 116 -8.88 4.93 -0.16
C GLY A 116 -8.17 4.75 -1.50
N ASP A 117 -7.13 3.92 -1.56
CA ASP A 117 -6.39 3.69 -2.79
C ASP A 117 -7.09 2.63 -3.66
N PRO A 118 -7.22 2.90 -4.98
CA PRO A 118 -7.78 1.93 -5.92
C PRO A 118 -6.78 0.81 -6.22
N PHE A 119 -7.30 -0.39 -6.42
CA PHE A 119 -6.51 -1.55 -6.86
C PHE A 119 -7.26 -2.33 -7.93
N ASP A 120 -6.61 -2.50 -9.07
CA ASP A 120 -7.10 -3.28 -10.20
C ASP A 120 -6.25 -4.54 -10.38
N GLY A 121 -6.88 -5.63 -10.81
CA GLY A 121 -6.15 -6.82 -11.17
C GLY A 121 -6.96 -7.79 -12.00
N ALA A 122 -6.27 -8.83 -12.45
CA ALA A 122 -6.89 -9.92 -13.19
C ALA A 122 -6.16 -11.24 -12.96
N PHE A 123 -6.88 -12.34 -13.06
CA PHE A 123 -6.32 -13.69 -13.06
C PHE A 123 -7.22 -14.63 -13.86
N ALA A 124 -6.71 -15.80 -14.24
CA ALA A 124 -7.50 -16.81 -14.93
C ALA A 124 -7.76 -18.05 -14.06
N PHE A 125 -8.82 -18.78 -14.39
CA PHE A 125 -9.06 -20.15 -13.96
C PHE A 125 -9.59 -20.96 -15.16
N TYR A 126 -9.66 -22.28 -15.01
CA TYR A 126 -10.04 -23.20 -16.09
C TYR A 126 -11.18 -24.10 -15.66
N VAL A 127 -12.15 -24.31 -16.54
CA VAL A 127 -13.24 -25.26 -16.34
C VAL A 127 -13.03 -26.43 -17.29
N ALA A 128 -12.94 -27.64 -16.73
CA ALA A 128 -12.89 -28.92 -17.44
C ALA A 128 -11.87 -29.01 -18.59
N THR A 129 -10.82 -28.19 -18.55
CA THR A 129 -9.74 -28.16 -19.55
C THR A 129 -8.41 -27.83 -18.89
N GLN A 130 -7.34 -28.44 -19.37
CA GLN A 130 -5.99 -28.12 -18.89
C GLN A 130 -5.44 -26.90 -19.67
N PRO A 131 -4.65 -26.02 -19.01
CA PRO A 131 -4.00 -24.90 -19.67
C PRO A 131 -2.99 -25.38 -20.71
N THR A 132 -2.99 -24.74 -21.88
CA THR A 132 -1.91 -24.87 -22.87
C THR A 132 -0.70 -24.02 -22.47
N ALA A 133 0.44 -24.21 -23.15
CA ALA A 133 1.59 -23.34 -22.95
C ALA A 133 1.29 -21.87 -23.29
N ALA A 134 0.42 -21.62 -24.28
CA ALA A 134 -0.02 -20.28 -24.62
C ALA A 134 -0.89 -19.66 -23.51
N ASP A 135 -1.78 -20.46 -22.92
CA ASP A 135 -2.60 -20.02 -21.79
C ASP A 135 -1.74 -19.67 -20.57
N GLN A 136 -0.75 -20.50 -20.26
CA GLN A 136 0.19 -20.24 -19.16
C GLN A 136 0.99 -18.95 -19.38
N ALA A 137 1.41 -18.67 -20.61
CA ALA A 137 2.10 -17.42 -20.94
C ALA A 137 1.16 -16.21 -20.79
N ALA A 138 -0.11 -16.35 -21.20
CA ALA A 138 -1.12 -15.30 -21.00
C ALA A 138 -1.43 -15.06 -19.52
N ASP A 139 -1.54 -16.12 -18.71
CA ASP A 139 -1.74 -16.02 -17.26
C ASP A 139 -0.56 -15.34 -16.57
N ALA A 140 0.67 -15.68 -16.98
CA ALA A 140 1.87 -15.01 -16.47
C ALA A 140 1.89 -13.51 -16.84
N ALA A 141 1.38 -13.14 -18.01
CA ALA A 141 1.24 -11.73 -18.41
C ALA A 141 0.22 -10.98 -17.54
N LEU A 142 -0.90 -11.62 -17.16
CA LEU A 142 -1.85 -11.04 -16.20
C LEU A 142 -1.17 -10.79 -14.84
N ALA A 143 -0.41 -11.77 -14.34
CA ALA A 143 0.31 -11.66 -13.08
C ALA A 143 1.42 -10.59 -13.11
N ALA A 144 2.07 -10.38 -14.26
CA ALA A 144 3.08 -9.34 -14.43
C ALA A 144 2.48 -7.93 -14.58
N ALA A 145 1.23 -7.83 -15.07
CA ALA A 145 0.50 -6.57 -15.17
C ALA A 145 -0.12 -6.13 -13.83
N GLU A 146 -0.35 -7.07 -12.91
CA GLU A 146 -0.65 -6.78 -11.50
C GLU A 146 0.58 -6.05 -10.92
N ALA A 147 0.48 -4.73 -10.76
CA ALA A 147 1.63 -3.86 -10.52
C ALA A 147 2.44 -4.37 -9.31
N PRO A 148 3.73 -4.73 -9.47
CA PRO A 148 4.60 -4.89 -8.32
C PRO A 148 4.74 -3.52 -7.68
N GLU A 149 4.84 -3.49 -6.35
CA GLU A 149 5.08 -2.25 -5.63
C GLU A 149 6.22 -1.48 -6.30
N ALA A 150 6.01 -0.20 -6.56
CA ALA A 150 7.14 0.71 -6.52
C ALA A 150 7.73 0.52 -5.13
N THR A 151 8.85 -0.20 -5.04
CA THR A 151 9.66 -0.24 -3.83
C THR A 151 10.15 1.18 -3.61
N ASP A 152 9.36 1.99 -2.92
CA ASP A 152 9.78 3.29 -2.45
C ASP A 152 10.77 3.01 -1.31
N THR A 153 12.02 2.82 -1.71
CA THR A 153 13.16 2.90 -0.82
C THR A 153 13.15 4.31 -0.26
N ALA A 154 12.74 4.44 1.00
CA ALA A 154 12.66 5.68 1.75
C ALA A 154 13.82 6.65 1.42
N ALA A 155 13.52 7.67 0.62
CA ALA A 155 14.25 8.92 0.57
C ALA A 155 13.34 10.00 1.16
N PRO A 156 13.78 10.79 2.16
CA PRO A 156 12.94 11.82 2.72
C PRO A 156 12.89 13.00 1.75
N GLY A 157 11.71 13.32 1.23
CA GLY A 157 11.57 14.39 0.25
C GLY A 157 10.12 14.86 0.05
N GLY A 158 9.59 15.57 1.04
CA GLY A 158 8.71 16.72 0.82
C GLY A 158 7.32 16.47 0.23
N ALA A 159 6.32 16.50 1.10
CA ALA A 159 4.94 16.73 0.72
C ALA A 159 4.72 18.10 0.01
N THR A 160 3.58 18.18 -0.65
CA THR A 160 2.76 19.35 -0.98
C THR A 160 3.02 20.18 -2.27
N SER A 161 2.09 19.95 -3.21
CA SER A 161 1.21 20.95 -3.84
C SER A 161 1.83 22.14 -4.57
N THR A 162 2.03 21.95 -5.87
CA THR A 162 2.02 23.06 -6.84
C THR A 162 0.58 23.39 -7.22
N LYS A 163 0.01 24.43 -6.62
CA LYS A 163 -1.17 25.12 -7.16
C LYS A 163 -0.69 26.09 -8.24
N ALA A 164 -0.96 25.77 -9.50
CA ALA A 164 -0.80 26.70 -10.62
C ALA A 164 -1.91 27.78 -10.59
N PRO A 165 -1.61 29.06 -10.85
CA PRO A 165 -2.62 30.10 -11.01
C PRO A 165 -3.08 30.16 -12.47
N SER A 166 -4.38 29.95 -12.71
CA SER A 166 -5.02 30.26 -13.99
C SER A 166 -5.49 31.72 -13.97
N THR A 167 -5.07 32.44 -15.00
CA THR A 167 -5.37 33.83 -15.31
C THR A 167 -6.87 34.12 -15.42
N SER A 168 -7.35 35.18 -14.76
CA SER A 168 -8.55 35.91 -15.17
C SER A 168 -8.27 37.41 -15.02
N ALA A 169 -8.32 38.11 -16.15
CA ALA A 169 -8.11 39.55 -16.26
C ALA A 169 -9.46 40.27 -16.40
N ALA A 170 -9.71 41.30 -15.57
CA ALA A 170 -10.19 42.64 -15.96
C ALA A 170 -10.78 43.44 -14.76
N SER A 171 -10.00 44.45 -14.30
CA SER A 171 -10.28 45.86 -13.89
C SER A 171 -11.67 46.39 -13.46
N PRO A 172 -11.77 47.61 -12.82
CA PRO A 172 -10.75 48.44 -12.11
C PRO A 172 -11.20 49.17 -10.81
N ALA A 173 -10.22 49.84 -10.17
CA ALA A 173 -10.30 51.00 -9.22
C ALA A 173 -10.85 50.71 -7.80
N VAL A 174 -10.26 51.17 -6.68
CA VAL A 174 -9.91 52.55 -6.29
C VAL A 174 -8.75 52.57 -5.25
N ALA A 175 -8.06 53.70 -5.16
CA ALA A 175 -6.86 54.06 -4.39
C ALA A 175 -6.89 53.88 -2.85
N ALA A 176 -5.70 53.62 -2.25
CA ALA A 176 -5.07 54.47 -1.21
C ALA A 176 -3.77 53.85 -0.62
N THR A 177 -2.65 54.59 -0.79
CA THR A 177 -1.54 54.96 0.13
C THR A 177 -0.75 53.89 0.95
N PRO A 178 0.60 53.99 1.04
CA PRO A 178 1.48 52.99 1.67
C PRO A 178 1.78 53.30 3.15
N ALA A 179 2.05 52.26 3.94
CA ALA A 179 2.74 52.38 5.22
C ALA A 179 3.72 51.21 5.40
N SER A 180 4.99 51.57 5.54
CA SER A 180 6.10 50.70 5.89
C SER A 180 5.93 50.08 7.27
N GLY A 181 6.38 48.84 7.42
CA GLY A 181 6.49 48.15 8.71
C GLY A 181 7.46 46.98 8.61
N SER A 182 8.75 47.29 8.69
CA SER A 182 9.81 46.31 8.92
C SER A 182 9.59 45.61 10.25
N GLY A 183 9.72 44.28 10.26
CA GLY A 183 9.65 43.46 11.45
C GLY A 183 10.35 42.13 11.20
N ASP A 184 11.68 42.17 11.16
CA ASP A 184 12.53 40.99 11.28
C ASP A 184 12.25 40.32 12.63
N GLY A 185 11.70 39.11 12.58
CA GLY A 185 11.40 38.28 13.75
C GLY A 185 11.94 36.88 13.53
N GLY A 186 13.27 36.76 13.48
CA GLY A 186 13.98 35.49 13.36
C GLY A 186 13.56 34.51 14.46
N SER A 187 13.00 33.37 14.06
CA SER A 187 12.71 32.23 14.93
C SER A 187 13.56 31.04 14.49
N ASN A 188 14.64 30.81 15.25
CA ASN A 188 15.67 29.79 15.04
C ASN A 188 15.19 28.37 15.42
N THR A 189 14.05 27.94 14.90
CA THR A 189 13.44 26.64 15.26
C THR A 189 14.04 25.46 14.49
N GLY A 190 14.95 25.72 13.54
CA GLY A 190 15.70 24.68 12.80
C GLY A 190 17.02 24.24 13.45
N LEU A 191 17.55 25.00 14.43
CA LEU A 191 18.85 24.68 15.04
C LEU A 191 18.73 23.62 16.14
N PHE A 192 17.58 23.49 16.80
CA PHE A 192 17.44 22.57 17.95
C PHE A 192 17.27 21.09 17.56
N VAL A 193 16.79 20.79 16.34
CA VAL A 193 16.71 19.40 15.85
C VAL A 193 18.07 18.89 15.40
N GLY A 194 18.86 19.74 14.71
CA GLY A 194 20.22 19.38 14.30
C GLY A 194 21.20 19.23 15.47
N ILE A 195 21.10 20.10 16.48
CA ILE A 195 21.93 20.02 17.69
C ILE A 195 21.59 18.77 18.52
N ALA A 196 20.31 18.37 18.61
CA ALA A 196 19.94 17.15 19.35
C ALA A 196 20.57 15.89 18.75
N VAL A 197 20.61 15.77 17.43
CA VAL A 197 21.26 14.64 16.73
C VAL A 197 22.77 14.69 16.89
N ALA A 198 23.39 15.87 16.74
CA ALA A 198 24.84 16.02 16.88
C ALA A 198 25.32 15.75 18.31
N VAL A 199 24.58 16.18 19.34
CA VAL A 199 24.92 15.92 20.75
C VAL A 199 24.81 14.42 21.06
N VAL A 200 23.81 13.72 20.53
CA VAL A 200 23.68 12.28 20.71
C VAL A 200 24.85 11.53 20.07
N VAL A 201 25.26 11.91 18.86
CA VAL A 201 26.42 11.30 18.18
C VAL A 201 27.73 11.56 18.94
N VAL A 202 27.96 12.78 19.42
CA VAL A 202 29.17 13.13 20.19
C VAL A 202 29.19 12.40 21.54
N VAL A 203 28.06 12.26 22.22
CA VAL A 203 27.97 11.52 23.49
C VAL A 203 28.20 10.02 23.27
N VAL A 204 27.72 9.44 22.16
CA VAL A 204 27.96 8.03 21.80
C VAL A 204 29.44 7.79 21.46
N LEU A 205 30.08 8.69 20.72
CA LEU A 205 31.49 8.58 20.36
C LEU A 205 32.41 8.81 21.57
N ALA A 206 32.10 9.79 22.44
CA ALA A 206 32.86 10.05 23.66
C ALA A 206 32.66 8.93 24.70
N GLY A 207 31.44 8.42 24.86
CA GLY A 207 31.12 7.29 25.74
C GLY A 207 31.76 5.98 25.27
N GLY A 208 31.71 5.69 23.97
CA GLY A 208 32.36 4.54 23.36
C GLY A 208 33.89 4.60 23.44
N GLY A 209 34.48 5.78 23.19
CA GLY A 209 35.92 6.00 23.31
C GLY A 209 36.42 5.85 24.75
N TYR A 210 35.66 6.34 25.74
CA TYR A 210 36.01 6.23 27.15
C TYR A 210 35.99 4.77 27.66
N LEU A 211 35.03 3.96 27.19
CA LEU A 211 34.96 2.53 27.50
C LEU A 211 36.09 1.72 26.82
N TYR A 212 36.46 2.08 25.59
CA TYR A 212 37.58 1.45 24.88
C TYR A 212 38.94 1.71 25.55
N LEU A 213 39.14 2.92 26.10
CA LEU A 213 40.38 3.28 26.80
C LEU A 213 40.48 2.67 28.21
N GLN A 214 39.36 2.41 28.89
CA GLN A 214 39.36 1.70 30.17
C GLN A 214 39.54 0.19 30.02
N GLY A 215 39.06 -0.41 28.94
CA GLY A 215 39.27 -1.84 28.64
C GLY A 215 40.72 -2.19 28.29
N ARG A 216 41.49 -1.22 27.77
CA ARG A 216 42.89 -1.43 27.36
C ARG A 216 43.91 -1.26 28.48
N ARG A 217 43.50 -0.72 29.64
CA ARG A 217 44.38 -0.47 30.80
C ARG A 217 44.23 -1.51 31.93
N ARG A 218 43.54 -2.62 31.66
CA ARG A 218 43.49 -3.79 32.55
C ARG A 218 44.24 -4.95 31.93
#